data_AF-A0A382E401-F1
#
_entry.id   AF-A0A382E401-F1
#
_cell.length_a   1.000
_cell.length_b   1.000
_cell.length_c   1.000
_cell.angle_alpha   90.00
_cell.angle_beta   90.00
_cell.angle_gamma   90.00
#
_symmetry.space_group_name_H-M   'P 1'
#
loop_
_entity.id
_entity.type
_entity.pdbx_description
1 polymer ?
#
loop_
_entity_poly.entity_id
_entity_poly.type
_entity_poly.pdbx_seq_one_letter_code
_entity_poly.pdbx_strand_id
1 'polypeptide(L)' 'MSFEDWLAGRRTRREWGNLVAPEVIRRKASSSDRRLRSQFNGDRGLP' A
#
# COMPACT_ATOMS: atom_id res chain seq x y z
N MET A 1 -13.47 -1.95 -6.74
CA MET A 1 -12.77 -2.05 -5.44
C MET A 1 -12.88 -0.71 -4.77
N SER A 2 -13.51 -0.64 -3.60
CA SER A 2 -13.57 0.60 -2.83
C SER A 2 -12.19 0.94 -2.26
N PHE A 3 -12.01 2.18 -1.80
CA PHE A 3 -10.79 2.57 -1.11
C PHE A 3 -10.58 1.78 0.19
N GLU A 4 -11.67 1.47 0.90
CA GLU A 4 -11.64 0.67 2.13
C GLU A 4 -11.18 -0.77 1.86
N ASP A 5 -11.72 -1.41 0.81
CA ASP A 5 -11.28 -2.76 0.40
C ASP A 5 -9.78 -2.77 0.07
N TRP A 6 -9.31 -1.72 -0.62
CA TRP A 6 -7.89 -1.55 -0.94
C TRP A 6 -7.02 -1.41 0.31
N LEU A 7 -7.45 -0.58 1.27
CA LEU A 7 -6.75 -0.37 2.54
C LEU A 7 -6.67 -1.66 3.35
N ALA A 8 -7.78 -2.38 3.48
CA ALA A 8 -7.83 -3.67 4.19
C ALA A 8 -6.85 -4.67 3.57
N GLY A 9 -6.94 -4.90 2.25
CA GLY A 9 -6.04 -5.83 1.55
C GLY A 9 -4.57 -5.38 1.55
N ARG A 10 -4.30 -4.08 1.57
CA ARG A 10 -2.94 -3.53 1.69
C ARG A 10 -2.36 -3.77 3.09
N ARG A 11 -3.15 -3.61 4.14
CA ARG A 11 -2.76 -3.85 5.54
C ARG A 11 -2.40 -5.31 5.76
N THR A 12 -3.25 -6.24 5.30
CA THR A 12 -2.96 -7.67 5.36
C THR A 12 -1.65 -8.01 4.64
N ARG A 13 -1.43 -7.51 3.40
CA ARG A 13 -0.16 -7.74 2.68
C ARG A 13 1.07 -7.18 3.42
N ARG A 14 0.92 -6.08 4.18
CA ARG A 14 1.99 -5.52 5.02
C ARG A 14 2.32 -6.43 6.18
N GLU A 15 1.30 -6.86 6.92
CA GLU A 15 1.45 -7.75 8.06
C GLU A 15 2.13 -9.06 7.64
N TRP A 16 1.63 -9.72 6.59
CA TRP A 16 2.26 -10.93 6.04
C TRP A 16 3.67 -10.69 5.54
N GLY A 17 3.89 -9.59 4.82
CA GLY A 17 5.22 -9.27 4.31
C GLY A 17 6.24 -8.96 5.41
N ASN A 18 5.80 -8.42 6.55
CA ASN A 18 6.66 -8.13 7.70
C ASN A 18 7.20 -9.40 8.38
N LEU A 19 6.51 -10.53 8.23
CA LEU A 19 7.00 -11.84 8.72
C LEU A 19 8.21 -12.34 7.93
N VAL A 20 8.31 -11.97 6.64
CA VAL A 20 9.35 -12.45 5.73
C VAL A 20 10.51 -11.46 5.64
N ALA A 21 10.21 -10.16 5.66
CA ALA A 21 11.22 -9.12 5.55
C ALA A 21 10.81 -7.85 6.32
N PRO A 22 11.77 -7.24 7.05
CA PRO A 22 11.48 -6.07 7.85
C PRO A 22 11.07 -4.87 7.00
N GLU A 23 10.22 -4.01 7.53
CA GLU A 23 9.69 -2.86 6.80
C GLU A 23 10.78 -1.88 6.34
N VAL A 24 11.90 -1.81 7.06
CA VAL A 24 13.03 -0.90 6.78
C VAL A 24 13.62 -1.07 5.38
N ILE A 25 13.54 -2.27 4.78
CA ILE A 25 14.07 -2.52 3.44
C ILE A 25 13.05 -2.18 2.33
N ARG A 26 11.82 -1.77 2.68
CA ARG A 26 10.81 -1.41 1.68
C ARG A 26 11.06 -0.02 1.12
N ARG A 27 10.93 0.08 -0.20
CA ARG A 27 10.88 1.37 -0.90
C ARG A 27 9.68 2.19 -0.43
N LYS A 28 9.92 3.45 -0.08
CA LYS A 28 8.88 4.41 0.33
C LYS A 28 7.84 4.65 -0.77
N ALA A 29 8.28 4.66 -2.03
CA ALA A 29 7.43 4.92 -3.19
C ALA A 29 7.74 3.99 -4.38
N SER A 30 6.76 3.86 -5.28
CA SER A 30 6.88 3.14 -6.54
C SER A 30 6.13 3.86 -7.67
N SER A 31 6.40 3.52 -8.92
CA SER A 31 5.65 4.07 -10.08
C SER A 31 4.13 3.80 -9.99
N SER A 32 3.73 2.71 -9.33
CA SER A 32 2.33 2.37 -9.06
C SER A 32 1.62 3.37 -8.15
N ASP A 33 2.36 4.15 -7.35
CA ASP A 33 1.79 5.12 -6.40
C ASP A 33 1.05 6.24 -7.13
N ARG A 34 1.59 6.70 -8.26
CA ARG A 34 0.94 7.72 -9.09
C ARG A 34 -0.44 7.23 -9.55
N ARG A 35 -0.51 5.98 -10.01
CA ARG A 35 -1.77 5.35 -10.44
C ARG A 35 -2.77 5.24 -9.28
N LEU A 36 -2.31 4.80 -8.11
CA LEU A 36 -3.16 4.65 -6.93
C LEU A 36 -3.73 5.99 -6.45
N ARG A 37 -2.89 7.04 -6.39
CA ARG A 37 -3.35 8.39 -6.06
C ARG A 37 -4.37 8.91 -7.07
N SER A 38 -4.16 8.67 -8.36
CA SER A 38 -5.16 9.04 -9.38
C SER A 38 -6.48 8.29 -9.22
N GLN A 39 -6.44 7.06 -8.72
CA GLN A 39 -7.62 6.22 -8.54
C GLN A 39 -8.40 6.54 -7.25
N PHE A 40 -7.72 7.06 -6.23
CA PHE A 40 -8.28 7.30 -4.90
C PHE A 40 -8.12 8.76 -4.46
N ASN A 41 -8.53 9.72 -5.30
CA ASN A 41 -8.61 11.16 -4.95
C ASN A 41 -7.33 11.76 -4.33
N GLY A 42 -6.16 11.31 -4.77
CA GLY A 42 -4.86 11.75 -4.27
C GLY A 42 -4.26 10.86 -3.18
N ASP A 43 -5.02 9.92 -2.65
CA ASP A 43 -4.59 9.02 -1.58
C ASP A 43 -3.96 7.72 -2.11
N ARG A 44 -2.91 7.29 -1.42
CA ARG A 44 -2.23 6.01 -1.68
C ARG A 44 -2.72 4.89 -0.73
N GLY A 45 -3.32 5.27 0.39
CA GLY A 45 -3.49 4.43 1.58
C GLY A 45 -2.22 4.36 2.44
N LEU A 46 -2.20 3.44 3.43
CA LEU A 46 -1.15 3.32 4.46
C LEU A 46 0.29 3.37 3.88
N PRO A 47 1.23 4.05 4.59
CA PRO A 47 2.64 4.20 4.19
C PRO A 47 3.24 2.86 3.88
#